data_AF-A0A0J6FWL9-F1
#
_entry.id   AF-A0A0J6FWL9-F1
#
_cell.length_a   1.000
_cell.length_b   1.000
_cell.length_c   1.000
_cell.angle_alpha   90.00
_cell.angle_beta   90.00
_cell.angle_gamma   90.00
#
_symmetry.space_group_name_H-M   'P 1'
#
loop_
_entity.id
_entity.type
_entity.pdbx_description
1 polymer ?
#
loop_
_entity_poly.entity_id
_entity_poly.type
_entity_poly.pdbx_seq_one_letter_code
_entity_poly.pdbx_strand_id
1 'polypeptide(L)'
;MINFPINNTMFLHPQCTPESAWMGHIPFAGWLIEEMRPGILVELGTHRGASYLAFCQAVQGCAVQAKCYAVDTWEGDEHAGVYGDEVFFTLLDYHQRNYADFSRLMRMRFEEAVEYFEDGSVDLLHIDGLHTYDAVRNDFETWASKLSKRAVVLFHDINVRERDFGVWRYWAEIRQRYPSFEFTHTHGLGVLLVGEDQPEALRQLCAFTAVDGAPILINRLFEHVGQLISTKLDIGTLAREQGRLAGLLNESEAAKGDISAELAGLRETHAALQSKLDEQAIAYRNEVTHSAELSAKVAEVPVLMGRLQEELVQLTEMLSAKEAEMQRIQAEKQQHEVALERMRASFSWRLMAPLRAMKRMFTGAQ
;
A
#
# COMPACT_ATOMS: atom_id res chain seq x y z
N MET A 1 -29.59 -18.22 -49.89
CA MET A 1 -28.75 -17.12 -49.35
C MET A 1 -29.36 -16.74 -48.01
N ILE A 2 -28.59 -16.76 -46.93
CA ILE A 2 -29.07 -16.38 -45.59
C ILE A 2 -29.23 -14.86 -45.60
N ASN A 3 -30.46 -14.37 -45.48
CA ASN A 3 -30.76 -12.94 -45.47
C ASN A 3 -31.30 -12.54 -44.09
N PHE A 4 -30.40 -12.48 -43.10
CA PHE A 4 -30.74 -12.04 -41.75
C PHE A 4 -30.85 -10.51 -41.72
N PRO A 5 -31.95 -9.92 -41.21
CA PRO A 5 -32.11 -8.48 -41.17
C PRO A 5 -31.15 -7.87 -40.15
N ILE A 6 -30.26 -6.99 -40.61
CA ILE A 6 -29.35 -6.21 -39.78
C ILE A 6 -30.04 -4.86 -39.50
N ASN A 7 -29.98 -4.41 -38.25
CA ASN A 7 -30.50 -3.09 -37.85
C ASN A 7 -29.45 -2.30 -37.08
N ASN A 8 -29.72 -1.01 -36.82
CA ASN A 8 -28.71 -0.12 -36.25
C ASN A 8 -28.46 -0.41 -34.78
N THR A 9 -29.50 -0.82 -34.06
CA THR A 9 -29.42 -1.01 -32.61
C THR A 9 -28.56 -2.17 -32.17
N MET A 10 -28.30 -3.15 -33.04
CA MET A 10 -27.35 -4.21 -32.72
C MET A 10 -25.91 -3.70 -32.53
N PHE A 11 -25.61 -2.47 -32.96
CA PHE A 11 -24.31 -1.82 -32.77
C PHE A 11 -24.34 -0.72 -31.69
N LEU A 12 -25.38 -0.66 -30.86
CA LEU A 12 -25.46 0.29 -29.75
C LEU A 12 -24.27 0.15 -28.81
N HIS A 13 -23.68 1.28 -28.44
CA HIS A 13 -22.69 1.35 -27.38
C HIS A 13 -23.41 1.45 -26.02
N PRO A 14 -23.27 0.46 -25.12
CA PRO A 14 -23.95 0.51 -23.83
C PRO A 14 -23.46 1.71 -23.01
N GLN A 15 -24.41 2.47 -22.47
CA GLN A 15 -24.14 3.66 -21.64
C GLN A 15 -23.83 3.28 -20.18
N CYS A 16 -24.34 2.15 -19.73
CA CYS A 16 -24.02 1.53 -18.45
C CYS A 16 -23.57 0.09 -18.69
N THR A 17 -22.50 -0.32 -18.02
CA THR A 17 -21.92 -1.65 -18.18
C THR A 17 -21.60 -2.24 -16.81
N PRO A 18 -22.63 -2.53 -16.00
CA PRO A 18 -22.41 -3.23 -14.74
C PRO A 18 -21.86 -4.64 -15.03
N GLU A 19 -21.08 -5.19 -14.09
CA GLU A 19 -20.57 -6.55 -14.21
C GLU A 19 -21.73 -7.54 -14.32
N SER A 20 -21.70 -8.37 -15.37
CA SER A 20 -22.75 -9.35 -15.63
C SER A 20 -22.28 -10.40 -16.65
N ALA A 21 -22.79 -11.61 -16.50
CA ALA A 21 -22.66 -12.67 -17.48
C ALA A 21 -23.44 -12.38 -18.78
N TRP A 22 -24.34 -11.39 -18.81
CA TRP A 22 -25.24 -11.10 -19.93
C TRP A 22 -24.63 -10.21 -21.04
N MET A 23 -23.47 -9.59 -20.79
CA MET A 23 -22.93 -8.49 -21.62
C MET A 23 -22.82 -8.81 -23.12
N GLY A 24 -22.55 -10.07 -23.47
CA GLY A 24 -22.45 -10.51 -24.87
C GLY A 24 -23.77 -10.46 -25.65
N HIS A 25 -24.91 -10.48 -24.95
CA HIS A 25 -26.25 -10.45 -25.57
C HIS A 25 -26.80 -9.04 -25.80
N ILE A 26 -26.10 -7.98 -25.37
CA ILE A 26 -26.53 -6.58 -25.57
C ILE A 26 -26.84 -6.25 -27.05
N PRO A 27 -26.04 -6.68 -28.04
CA PRO A 27 -26.37 -6.50 -29.45
C PRO A 27 -27.70 -7.14 -29.85
N PHE A 28 -27.99 -8.33 -29.32
CA PHE A 28 -29.27 -9.00 -29.57
C PHE A 28 -30.43 -8.28 -28.88
N ALA A 29 -30.24 -7.80 -27.65
CA ALA A 29 -31.22 -6.98 -26.95
C ALA A 29 -31.59 -5.72 -27.76
N GLY A 30 -30.59 -5.02 -28.29
CA GLY A 30 -30.80 -3.89 -29.20
C GLY A 30 -31.63 -4.29 -30.42
N TRP A 31 -31.14 -5.29 -31.17
CA TRP A 31 -31.78 -5.79 -32.38
C TRP A 31 -33.25 -6.17 -32.13
N LEU A 32 -33.52 -6.91 -31.05
CA LEU A 32 -34.84 -7.40 -30.70
C LEU A 32 -35.82 -6.25 -30.45
N ILE A 33 -35.41 -5.22 -29.71
CA ILE A 33 -36.27 -4.07 -29.40
C ILE A 33 -36.64 -3.29 -30.67
N GLU A 34 -35.70 -3.10 -31.60
CA GLU A 34 -35.96 -2.39 -32.85
C GLU A 34 -36.92 -3.17 -33.76
N GLU A 35 -36.77 -4.49 -33.90
CA GLU A 35 -37.65 -5.33 -34.72
C GLU A 35 -39.03 -5.54 -34.09
N MET A 36 -39.08 -5.76 -32.77
CA MET A 36 -40.32 -6.10 -32.08
C MET A 36 -41.15 -4.87 -31.73
N ARG A 37 -40.50 -3.78 -31.32
CA ARG A 37 -41.14 -2.58 -30.74
C ARG A 37 -42.20 -2.95 -29.69
N PRO A 38 -41.82 -3.59 -28.57
CA PRO A 38 -42.77 -4.08 -27.57
C PRO A 38 -43.53 -2.94 -26.89
N GLY A 39 -44.80 -3.15 -26.58
CA GLY A 39 -45.61 -2.24 -25.77
C GLY A 39 -45.34 -2.40 -24.27
N ILE A 40 -45.17 -3.64 -23.80
CA ILE A 40 -44.76 -3.95 -22.42
C ILE A 40 -43.58 -4.92 -22.44
N LEU A 41 -42.53 -4.54 -21.71
CA LEU A 41 -41.35 -5.35 -21.44
C LEU A 41 -41.25 -5.61 -19.94
N VAL A 42 -41.10 -6.88 -19.57
CA VAL A 42 -40.85 -7.29 -18.19
C VAL A 42 -39.57 -8.12 -18.13
N GLU A 43 -38.71 -7.82 -17.16
CA GLU A 43 -37.59 -8.65 -16.78
C GLU A 43 -37.78 -9.20 -15.36
N LEU A 44 -37.54 -10.50 -15.20
CA LEU A 44 -37.54 -11.22 -13.93
C LEU A 44 -36.10 -11.61 -13.61
N GLY A 45 -35.57 -11.08 -12.50
CA GLY A 45 -34.16 -11.24 -12.14
C GLY A 45 -33.32 -10.16 -12.83
N THR A 46 -33.21 -9.00 -12.19
CA THR A 46 -32.53 -7.83 -12.75
C THR A 46 -31.14 -7.63 -12.16
N HIS A 47 -30.94 -7.99 -10.90
CA HIS A 47 -29.65 -7.86 -10.21
C HIS A 47 -29.05 -6.45 -10.41
N ARG A 48 -27.87 -6.33 -11.06
CA ARG A 48 -27.20 -5.04 -11.36
C ARG A 48 -27.74 -4.32 -12.60
N GLY A 49 -28.65 -4.94 -13.36
CA GLY A 49 -29.39 -4.34 -14.46
C GLY A 49 -28.72 -4.33 -15.83
N ALA A 50 -27.71 -5.17 -16.10
CA ALA A 50 -27.00 -5.15 -17.38
C ALA A 50 -27.94 -5.36 -18.59
N SER A 51 -28.76 -6.41 -18.56
CA SER A 51 -29.79 -6.73 -19.54
C SER A 51 -30.86 -5.63 -19.59
N TYR A 52 -31.43 -5.29 -18.42
CA TYR A 52 -32.51 -4.32 -18.30
C TYR A 52 -32.16 -2.94 -18.87
N LEU A 53 -31.00 -2.42 -18.50
CA LEU A 53 -30.55 -1.10 -18.94
C LEU A 53 -30.23 -1.12 -20.44
N ALA A 54 -29.73 -2.23 -20.99
CA ALA A 54 -29.55 -2.39 -22.42
C ALA A 54 -30.89 -2.36 -23.18
N PHE A 55 -31.93 -3.03 -22.66
CA PHE A 55 -33.28 -2.94 -23.21
C PHE A 55 -33.83 -1.51 -23.14
N CYS A 56 -33.71 -0.84 -21.98
CA CYS A 56 -34.18 0.53 -21.81
C CYS A 56 -33.47 1.50 -22.75
N GLN A 57 -32.15 1.36 -22.91
CA GLN A 57 -31.37 2.15 -23.85
C GLN A 57 -31.84 1.94 -25.29
N ALA A 58 -32.12 0.70 -25.69
CA ALA A 58 -32.64 0.41 -27.03
C ALA A 58 -34.06 0.98 -27.23
N VAL A 59 -34.94 0.87 -26.24
CA VAL A 59 -36.29 1.45 -26.26
C VAL A 59 -36.22 2.96 -26.47
N GLN A 60 -35.39 3.66 -25.70
CA GLN A 60 -35.19 5.10 -25.82
C GLN A 60 -34.57 5.46 -27.17
N GLY A 61 -33.52 4.75 -27.61
CA GLY A 61 -32.83 5.01 -28.88
C GLY A 61 -33.71 4.81 -30.11
N CYS A 62 -34.63 3.85 -30.07
CA CYS A 62 -35.59 3.56 -31.13
C CYS A 62 -36.89 4.35 -31.04
N ALA A 63 -37.05 5.19 -30.02
CA ALA A 63 -38.31 5.88 -29.70
C ALA A 63 -39.52 4.91 -29.67
N VAL A 64 -39.34 3.73 -29.05
CA VAL A 64 -40.43 2.76 -28.86
C VAL A 64 -41.33 3.26 -27.74
N GLN A 65 -42.64 3.23 -27.97
CA GLN A 65 -43.63 3.51 -26.93
C GLN A 65 -43.83 2.26 -26.06
N ALA A 66 -42.81 1.94 -25.26
CA ALA A 66 -42.83 0.81 -24.35
C ALA A 66 -43.04 1.26 -22.89
N LYS A 67 -43.62 0.39 -22.07
CA LYS A 67 -43.50 0.43 -20.62
C LYS A 67 -42.58 -0.71 -20.19
N CYS A 68 -41.54 -0.39 -19.42
CA CYS A 68 -40.53 -1.36 -19.02
C CYS A 68 -40.60 -1.61 -17.51
N TYR A 69 -40.46 -2.87 -17.09
CA TYR A 69 -40.53 -3.27 -15.69
C TYR A 69 -39.40 -4.25 -15.37
N ALA A 70 -38.59 -3.92 -14.38
CA ALA A 70 -37.59 -4.81 -13.80
C ALA A 70 -38.12 -5.30 -12.47
N VAL A 71 -38.25 -6.62 -12.31
CA VAL A 71 -38.76 -7.25 -11.10
C VAL A 71 -37.65 -8.07 -10.47
N ASP A 72 -37.36 -7.77 -9.21
CA ASP A 72 -36.35 -8.45 -8.41
C ASP A 72 -36.63 -8.17 -6.92
N THR A 73 -36.17 -9.02 -6.01
CA THR A 73 -36.19 -8.73 -4.57
C THR A 73 -35.01 -7.84 -4.17
N TRP A 74 -33.90 -7.94 -4.92
CA TRP A 74 -32.57 -7.43 -4.56
C TRP A 74 -32.08 -7.92 -3.19
N GLU A 75 -32.50 -9.12 -2.80
CA GLU A 75 -32.05 -9.80 -1.56
C GLU A 75 -30.97 -10.86 -1.82
N GLY A 76 -30.70 -11.16 -3.11
CA GLY A 76 -29.81 -12.23 -3.54
C GLY A 76 -30.47 -13.61 -3.53
N ASP A 77 -29.77 -14.59 -4.09
CA ASP A 77 -30.21 -15.99 -4.16
C ASP A 77 -29.00 -16.96 -4.22
N GLU A 78 -29.27 -18.27 -4.35
CA GLU A 78 -28.23 -19.31 -4.36
C GLU A 78 -27.25 -19.20 -5.54
N HIS A 79 -27.70 -18.71 -6.71
CA HIS A 79 -26.88 -18.61 -7.91
C HIS A 79 -26.26 -17.21 -8.11
N ALA A 80 -26.94 -16.15 -7.68
CA ALA A 80 -26.45 -14.78 -7.71
C ALA A 80 -25.60 -14.42 -6.48
N GLY A 81 -25.69 -15.20 -5.40
CA GLY A 81 -25.10 -14.91 -4.10
C GLY A 81 -25.88 -13.84 -3.31
N VAL A 82 -25.48 -13.62 -2.06
CA VAL A 82 -26.03 -12.55 -1.22
C VAL A 82 -25.24 -11.26 -1.47
N TYR A 83 -25.95 -10.19 -1.80
CA TYR A 83 -25.38 -8.85 -1.97
C TYR A 83 -26.19 -7.84 -1.15
N GLY A 84 -25.59 -6.68 -0.84
CA GLY A 84 -26.27 -5.67 -0.04
C GLY A 84 -27.11 -4.72 -0.88
N ASP A 85 -27.83 -3.85 -0.18
CA ASP A 85 -28.71 -2.83 -0.77
C ASP A 85 -27.98 -1.89 -1.75
N GLU A 86 -26.64 -1.81 -1.71
CA GLU A 86 -25.86 -1.00 -2.65
C GLU A 86 -26.10 -1.38 -4.11
N VAL A 87 -26.41 -2.65 -4.40
CA VAL A 87 -26.73 -3.11 -5.76
C VAL A 87 -28.00 -2.41 -6.25
N PHE A 88 -29.07 -2.46 -5.44
CA PHE A 88 -30.34 -1.81 -5.76
C PHE A 88 -30.19 -0.30 -5.85
N PHE A 89 -29.56 0.35 -4.86
CA PHE A 89 -29.45 1.81 -4.84
C PHE A 89 -28.59 2.36 -5.98
N THR A 90 -27.51 1.66 -6.36
CA THR A 90 -26.70 2.06 -7.51
C THR A 90 -27.48 1.96 -8.81
N LEU A 91 -28.24 0.87 -9.00
CA LEU A 91 -29.11 0.70 -10.17
C LEU A 91 -30.22 1.75 -10.18
N LEU A 92 -30.89 1.97 -9.05
CA LEU A 92 -31.98 2.94 -8.90
C LEU A 92 -31.53 4.35 -9.24
N ASP A 93 -30.38 4.79 -8.74
CA ASP A 93 -29.86 6.14 -9.01
C ASP A 93 -29.55 6.34 -10.51
N TYR A 94 -28.94 5.35 -11.17
CA TYR A 94 -28.73 5.42 -12.61
C TYR A 94 -30.05 5.38 -13.38
N HIS A 95 -30.94 4.45 -13.04
CA HIS A 95 -32.25 4.27 -13.66
C HIS A 95 -33.09 5.54 -13.60
N GLN A 96 -33.20 6.16 -12.42
CA GLN A 96 -34.03 7.36 -12.22
C GLN A 96 -33.56 8.54 -13.07
N ARG A 97 -32.25 8.67 -13.27
CA ARG A 97 -31.66 9.75 -14.08
C ARG A 97 -31.85 9.57 -15.58
N ASN A 98 -32.05 8.33 -16.06
CA ASN A 98 -32.00 8.02 -17.49
C ASN A 98 -33.31 7.48 -18.07
N TYR A 99 -34.11 6.71 -17.30
CA TYR A 99 -35.22 5.92 -17.84
C TYR A 99 -36.54 6.05 -17.04
N ALA A 100 -36.61 6.92 -16.03
CA ALA A 100 -37.80 7.07 -15.16
C ALA A 100 -39.11 7.43 -15.89
N ASP A 101 -39.05 7.96 -17.11
CA ASP A 101 -40.25 8.39 -17.83
C ASP A 101 -41.12 7.20 -18.28
N PHE A 102 -40.52 6.05 -18.57
CA PHE A 102 -41.22 4.88 -19.15
C PHE A 102 -40.91 3.56 -18.44
N SER A 103 -39.94 3.55 -17.53
CA SER A 103 -39.45 2.34 -16.86
C SER A 103 -39.65 2.38 -15.35
N ARG A 104 -39.86 1.22 -14.72
CA ARG A 104 -40.05 1.06 -13.27
C ARG A 104 -39.23 -0.11 -12.74
N LEU A 105 -38.61 0.08 -11.57
CA LEU A 105 -38.00 -0.99 -10.78
C LEU A 105 -39.01 -1.44 -9.72
N MET A 106 -39.34 -2.72 -9.68
CA MET A 106 -40.35 -3.33 -8.80
C MET A 106 -39.66 -4.27 -7.80
N ARG A 107 -39.40 -3.74 -6.59
CA ARG A 107 -38.73 -4.48 -5.50
C ARG A 107 -39.69 -5.43 -4.80
N MET A 108 -39.93 -6.59 -5.39
CA MET A 108 -40.89 -7.63 -4.95
C MET A 108 -40.62 -8.97 -5.64
N ARG A 109 -41.31 -10.04 -5.22
CA ARG A 109 -41.24 -11.35 -5.88
C ARG A 109 -42.02 -11.37 -7.20
N PHE A 110 -41.68 -12.30 -8.09
CA PHE A 110 -42.28 -12.40 -9.43
C PHE A 110 -43.77 -12.72 -9.37
N GLU A 111 -44.20 -13.55 -8.42
CA GLU A 111 -45.59 -13.93 -8.18
C GLU A 111 -46.42 -12.78 -7.61
N GLU A 112 -45.78 -11.78 -7.00
CA GLU A 112 -46.46 -10.56 -6.53
C GLU A 112 -46.57 -9.56 -7.68
N ALA A 113 -45.55 -9.47 -8.52
CA ALA A 113 -45.51 -8.55 -9.66
C ALA A 113 -46.53 -8.92 -10.76
N VAL A 114 -46.78 -10.21 -10.99
CA VAL A 114 -47.67 -10.71 -12.06
C VAL A 114 -49.09 -10.12 -11.96
N GLU A 115 -49.57 -9.81 -10.75
CA GLU A 115 -50.90 -9.23 -10.47
C GLU A 115 -51.06 -7.79 -11.00
N TYR A 116 -49.96 -7.10 -11.30
CA TYR A 116 -49.99 -5.74 -11.85
C TYR A 116 -50.14 -5.71 -13.38
N PHE A 117 -50.16 -6.87 -14.03
CA PHE A 117 -50.23 -6.99 -15.48
C PHE A 117 -51.55 -7.60 -15.95
N GLU A 118 -52.13 -7.00 -16.98
CA GLU A 118 -53.33 -7.54 -17.64
C GLU A 118 -52.97 -8.80 -18.43
N ASP A 119 -53.93 -9.73 -18.55
CA ASP A 119 -53.74 -10.93 -19.37
C ASP A 119 -53.51 -10.54 -20.84
N GLY A 120 -52.55 -11.20 -21.49
CA GLY A 120 -52.20 -10.93 -22.88
C GLY A 120 -51.54 -9.58 -23.15
N SER A 121 -50.96 -8.91 -22.14
CA SER A 121 -50.40 -7.56 -22.27
C SER A 121 -48.87 -7.49 -22.42
N VAL A 122 -48.13 -8.52 -22.02
CA VAL A 122 -46.66 -8.54 -22.02
C VAL A 122 -46.16 -9.01 -23.38
N ASP A 123 -45.41 -8.14 -24.07
CA ASP A 123 -44.85 -8.44 -25.39
C ASP A 123 -43.43 -9.02 -25.29
N LEU A 124 -42.62 -8.59 -24.33
CA LEU A 124 -41.29 -9.15 -24.10
C LEU A 124 -41.14 -9.53 -22.63
N LEU A 125 -40.91 -10.81 -22.38
CA LEU A 125 -40.58 -11.33 -21.06
C LEU A 125 -39.14 -11.84 -21.07
N HIS A 126 -38.28 -11.31 -20.21
CA HIS A 126 -36.94 -11.83 -19.98
C HIS A 126 -36.89 -12.53 -18.63
N ILE A 127 -36.50 -13.81 -18.62
CA ILE A 127 -36.38 -14.65 -17.42
C ILE A 127 -34.91 -14.93 -17.17
N ASP A 128 -34.38 -14.33 -16.10
CA ASP A 128 -33.01 -14.47 -15.59
C ASP A 128 -32.99 -14.44 -14.05
N GLY A 129 -34.01 -15.08 -13.44
CA GLY A 129 -34.13 -15.26 -11.99
C GLY A 129 -33.32 -16.45 -11.47
N LEU A 130 -33.87 -17.23 -10.54
CA LEU A 130 -33.18 -18.41 -10.03
C LEU A 130 -33.09 -19.51 -11.10
N HIS A 131 -31.87 -19.94 -11.43
CA HIS A 131 -31.61 -20.84 -12.56
C HIS A 131 -31.86 -22.34 -12.32
N THR A 132 -32.61 -22.74 -11.28
CA THR A 132 -33.02 -24.15 -11.10
C THR A 132 -34.15 -24.51 -12.09
N TYR A 133 -34.35 -25.80 -12.34
CA TYR A 133 -35.40 -26.25 -13.29
C TYR A 133 -36.80 -25.84 -12.83
N ASP A 134 -37.09 -26.02 -11.54
CA ASP A 134 -38.42 -25.74 -11.00
C ASP A 134 -38.70 -24.23 -10.97
N ALA A 135 -37.70 -23.40 -10.67
CA ALA A 135 -37.86 -21.94 -10.64
C ALA A 135 -38.15 -21.37 -12.03
N VAL A 136 -37.30 -21.63 -13.02
CA VAL A 136 -37.51 -21.11 -14.40
C VAL A 136 -38.83 -21.61 -15.01
N ARG A 137 -39.23 -22.85 -14.70
CA ARG A 137 -40.51 -23.41 -15.12
C ARG A 137 -41.67 -22.67 -14.46
N ASN A 138 -41.59 -22.46 -13.14
CA ASN A 138 -42.59 -21.71 -12.39
C ASN A 138 -42.73 -20.28 -12.89
N ASP A 139 -41.62 -19.61 -13.19
CA ASP A 139 -41.60 -18.24 -13.72
C ASP A 139 -42.34 -18.17 -15.05
N PHE A 140 -42.03 -19.07 -15.99
CA PHE A 140 -42.74 -19.11 -17.27
C PHE A 140 -44.22 -19.45 -17.10
N GLU A 141 -44.55 -20.49 -16.34
CA GLU A 141 -45.94 -20.95 -16.18
C GLU A 141 -46.82 -19.91 -15.48
N THR A 142 -46.27 -19.19 -14.49
CA THR A 142 -46.95 -18.10 -13.77
C THR A 142 -47.24 -16.92 -14.70
N TRP A 143 -46.30 -16.57 -15.56
CA TRP A 143 -46.43 -15.43 -16.48
C TRP A 143 -47.13 -15.77 -17.80
N ALA A 144 -47.39 -17.04 -18.09
CA ALA A 144 -47.92 -17.50 -19.37
C ALA A 144 -49.24 -16.81 -19.77
N SER A 145 -50.16 -16.54 -18.83
CA SER A 145 -51.42 -15.85 -19.14
C SER A 145 -51.24 -14.37 -19.47
N LYS A 146 -50.12 -13.76 -19.05
CA LYS A 146 -49.79 -12.35 -19.30
C LYS A 146 -49.16 -12.13 -20.67
N LEU A 147 -48.66 -13.18 -21.31
CA LEU A 147 -48.01 -13.12 -22.62
C LEU A 147 -49.03 -12.77 -23.72
N SER A 148 -48.72 -11.73 -24.50
CA SER A 148 -49.53 -11.30 -25.63
C SER A 148 -49.47 -12.27 -26.80
N LYS A 149 -50.30 -12.05 -27.83
CA LYS A 149 -50.30 -12.85 -29.07
C LYS A 149 -49.03 -12.68 -29.92
N ARG A 150 -48.17 -11.74 -29.56
CA ARG A 150 -46.92 -11.44 -30.26
C ARG A 150 -45.71 -11.58 -29.35
N ALA A 151 -45.88 -12.28 -28.22
CA ALA A 151 -44.89 -12.29 -27.17
C ALA A 151 -43.60 -13.00 -27.57
N VAL A 152 -42.48 -12.51 -27.04
CA VAL A 152 -41.17 -13.16 -27.09
C VAL A 152 -40.74 -13.40 -25.66
N VAL A 153 -40.33 -14.62 -25.36
CA VAL A 153 -39.78 -14.98 -24.06
C VAL A 153 -38.30 -15.31 -24.21
N LEU A 154 -37.48 -14.70 -23.38
CA LEU A 154 -36.04 -14.91 -23.32
C LEU A 154 -35.69 -15.71 -22.06
N PHE A 155 -34.83 -16.72 -22.22
CA PHE A 155 -34.31 -17.55 -21.13
C PHE A 155 -32.79 -17.46 -21.12
N HIS A 156 -32.21 -16.94 -20.04
CA HIS A 156 -30.76 -16.94 -19.88
C HIS A 156 -30.21 -18.30 -19.39
N ASP A 157 -28.89 -18.48 -19.50
CA ASP A 157 -28.15 -19.62 -18.95
C ASP A 157 -28.57 -21.01 -19.48
N ILE A 158 -29.15 -21.06 -20.69
CA ILE A 158 -29.58 -22.32 -21.32
C ILE A 158 -28.40 -23.28 -21.63
N ASN A 159 -27.15 -22.82 -21.56
CA ASN A 159 -25.94 -23.63 -21.76
C ASN A 159 -25.17 -23.98 -20.48
N VAL A 160 -25.63 -23.56 -19.29
CA VAL A 160 -25.01 -23.94 -18.03
C VAL A 160 -25.51 -25.33 -17.60
N ARG A 161 -24.62 -26.18 -17.07
CA ARG A 161 -24.91 -27.59 -16.68
C ARG A 161 -24.44 -27.97 -15.28
N GLU A 162 -23.77 -27.05 -14.59
CA GLU A 162 -23.18 -27.26 -13.27
C GLU A 162 -24.02 -26.57 -12.19
N ARG A 163 -23.68 -26.78 -10.91
CA ARG A 163 -24.26 -26.04 -9.77
C ARG A 163 -25.81 -26.07 -9.72
N ASP A 164 -26.40 -27.21 -10.10
CA ASP A 164 -27.86 -27.41 -10.19
C ASP A 164 -28.63 -26.48 -11.16
N PHE A 165 -27.92 -25.85 -12.10
CA PHE A 165 -28.57 -25.12 -13.19
C PHE A 165 -29.49 -26.07 -13.98
N GLY A 166 -30.77 -25.71 -14.06
CA GLY A 166 -31.83 -26.48 -14.68
C GLY A 166 -32.49 -25.81 -15.87
N VAL A 167 -32.12 -24.56 -16.20
CA VAL A 167 -32.69 -23.81 -17.33
C VAL A 167 -32.59 -24.56 -18.65
N TRP A 168 -31.47 -25.24 -18.88
CA TRP A 168 -31.28 -26.06 -20.07
C TRP A 168 -32.22 -27.25 -20.21
N ARG A 169 -32.64 -27.85 -19.08
CA ARG A 169 -33.59 -28.97 -19.06
C ARG A 169 -34.95 -28.46 -19.49
N TYR A 170 -35.38 -27.35 -18.89
CA TYR A 170 -36.65 -26.71 -19.23
C TYR A 170 -36.66 -26.17 -20.67
N TRP A 171 -35.55 -25.57 -21.12
CA TRP A 171 -35.38 -25.13 -22.50
C TRP A 171 -35.57 -26.26 -23.51
N ALA A 172 -34.99 -27.44 -23.25
CA ALA A 172 -35.11 -28.60 -24.13
C ALA A 172 -36.57 -29.10 -24.28
N GLU A 173 -37.41 -28.87 -23.27
CA GLU A 173 -38.84 -29.18 -23.29
C GLU A 173 -39.64 -28.08 -24.01
N ILE A 174 -39.48 -26.83 -23.58
CA ILE A 174 -40.33 -25.73 -24.03
C ILE A 174 -40.10 -25.39 -25.50
N ARG A 175 -38.87 -25.53 -26.00
CA ARG A 175 -38.53 -25.27 -27.41
C ARG A 175 -39.19 -26.27 -28.39
N GLN A 176 -39.72 -27.39 -27.90
CA GLN A 176 -40.50 -28.32 -28.73
C GLN A 176 -41.94 -27.82 -28.97
N ARG A 177 -42.42 -26.90 -28.13
CA ARG A 177 -43.80 -26.41 -28.15
C ARG A 177 -43.99 -25.12 -28.94
N TYR A 178 -42.92 -24.34 -29.13
CA TYR A 178 -42.97 -23.03 -29.77
C TYR A 178 -41.81 -22.86 -30.76
N PRO A 179 -41.96 -22.02 -31.79
CA PRO A 179 -40.83 -21.58 -32.60
C PRO A 179 -39.76 -20.94 -31.72
N SER A 180 -38.50 -21.32 -31.94
CA SER A 180 -37.40 -20.90 -31.07
C SER A 180 -36.11 -20.69 -31.83
N PHE A 181 -35.21 -19.89 -31.25
CA PHE A 181 -33.81 -19.79 -31.63
C PHE A 181 -32.94 -19.87 -30.37
N GLU A 182 -31.72 -20.41 -30.48
CA GLU A 182 -30.78 -20.48 -29.36
C GLU A 182 -29.43 -19.85 -29.72
N PHE A 183 -29.00 -18.94 -28.85
CA PHE A 183 -27.64 -18.46 -28.82
C PHE A 183 -26.79 -19.35 -27.92
N THR A 184 -25.56 -19.63 -28.33
CA THR A 184 -24.67 -20.56 -27.60
C THR A 184 -23.53 -19.90 -26.85
N HIS A 185 -23.23 -18.63 -27.15
CA HIS A 185 -22.24 -17.82 -26.46
C HIS A 185 -22.81 -17.25 -25.16
N THR A 186 -21.93 -16.74 -24.28
CA THR A 186 -22.35 -15.96 -23.11
C THR A 186 -23.36 -16.74 -22.25
N HIS A 187 -22.99 -17.98 -21.90
CA HIS A 187 -23.81 -18.95 -21.15
C HIS A 187 -25.13 -19.39 -21.80
N GLY A 188 -25.39 -18.91 -23.02
CA GLY A 188 -26.52 -19.25 -23.85
C GLY A 188 -27.75 -18.39 -23.59
N LEU A 189 -28.53 -18.16 -24.64
CA LEU A 189 -29.79 -17.43 -24.57
C LEU A 189 -30.83 -18.11 -25.46
N GLY A 190 -31.93 -18.56 -24.85
CA GLY A 190 -33.09 -19.09 -25.55
C GLY A 190 -34.06 -17.98 -25.94
N VAL A 191 -34.49 -17.97 -27.19
CA VAL A 191 -35.50 -17.04 -27.73
C VAL A 191 -36.73 -17.84 -28.14
N LEU A 192 -37.86 -17.60 -27.49
CA LEU A 192 -39.10 -18.35 -27.68
C LEU A 192 -40.20 -17.41 -28.21
N LEU A 193 -40.85 -17.77 -29.33
CA LEU A 193 -41.96 -16.99 -29.88
C LEU A 193 -43.29 -17.55 -29.36
N VAL A 194 -43.96 -16.80 -28.47
CA VAL A 194 -45.24 -17.17 -27.88
C VAL A 194 -46.36 -16.37 -28.54
N GLY A 195 -47.20 -17.06 -29.31
CA GLY A 195 -48.30 -16.45 -30.06
C GLY A 195 -48.02 -16.31 -31.56
N GLU A 196 -49.09 -16.09 -32.32
CA GLU A 196 -49.09 -16.20 -33.79
C GLU A 196 -48.71 -14.88 -34.49
N ASP A 197 -48.83 -13.74 -33.82
CA ASP A 197 -48.70 -12.38 -34.39
C ASP A 197 -47.24 -11.87 -34.36
N GLN A 198 -46.30 -12.71 -34.79
CA GLN A 198 -44.87 -12.43 -34.69
C GLN A 198 -44.36 -11.53 -35.83
N PRO A 199 -43.51 -10.53 -35.55
CA PRO A 199 -42.78 -9.78 -36.58
C PRO A 199 -42.04 -10.70 -37.55
N GLU A 200 -42.02 -10.32 -38.83
CA GLU A 200 -41.42 -11.16 -39.88
C GLU A 200 -39.95 -11.49 -39.60
N ALA A 201 -39.16 -10.52 -39.12
CA ALA A 201 -37.76 -10.72 -38.76
C ALA A 201 -37.56 -11.82 -37.69
N LEU A 202 -38.46 -11.91 -36.70
CA LEU A 202 -38.41 -12.92 -35.65
C LEU A 202 -38.85 -14.29 -36.16
N ARG A 203 -39.87 -14.35 -37.02
CA ARG A 203 -40.25 -15.61 -37.69
C ARG A 203 -39.09 -16.14 -38.54
N GLN A 204 -38.41 -15.25 -39.26
CA GLN A 204 -37.22 -15.61 -40.05
C GLN A 204 -36.07 -16.10 -39.17
N LEU A 205 -35.80 -15.43 -38.03
CA LEU A 205 -34.80 -15.88 -37.06
C LEU A 205 -35.02 -17.34 -36.65
N CYS A 206 -36.24 -17.71 -36.27
CA CYS A 206 -36.57 -19.09 -35.93
C CYS A 206 -36.53 -20.02 -37.14
N ALA A 207 -36.99 -19.60 -38.32
CA ALA A 207 -36.93 -20.41 -39.54
C ALA A 207 -35.49 -20.75 -39.95
N PHE A 208 -34.51 -19.88 -39.66
CA PHE A 208 -33.10 -20.16 -39.92
C PHE A 208 -32.54 -21.34 -39.11
N THR A 209 -33.21 -21.78 -38.03
CA THR A 209 -32.82 -23.01 -37.31
C THR A 209 -32.83 -24.26 -38.20
N ALA A 210 -33.68 -24.30 -39.22
CA ALA A 210 -33.78 -25.41 -40.17
C ALA A 210 -32.89 -25.23 -41.42
N VAL A 211 -32.14 -24.13 -41.52
CA VAL A 211 -31.29 -23.82 -42.69
C VAL A 211 -29.84 -24.13 -42.37
N ASP A 212 -29.23 -25.04 -43.14
CA ASP A 212 -27.84 -25.45 -42.95
C ASP A 212 -26.88 -24.25 -42.86
N GLY A 213 -26.13 -24.19 -41.75
CA GLY A 213 -25.13 -23.15 -41.47
C GLY A 213 -25.68 -21.80 -41.02
N ALA A 214 -26.98 -21.52 -41.15
CA ALA A 214 -27.56 -20.24 -40.75
C ALA A 214 -27.50 -19.98 -39.23
N PRO A 215 -27.80 -20.95 -38.34
CA PRO A 215 -27.71 -20.74 -36.89
C PRO A 215 -26.29 -20.45 -36.43
N ILE A 216 -25.29 -21.08 -37.07
CA ILE A 216 -23.87 -20.89 -36.80
C ILE A 216 -23.47 -19.45 -37.19
N LEU A 217 -23.91 -18.99 -38.36
CA LEU A 217 -23.61 -17.64 -38.83
C LEU A 217 -24.21 -16.57 -37.94
N ILE A 218 -25.48 -16.72 -37.56
CA ILE A 218 -26.19 -15.77 -36.68
C ILE A 218 -25.56 -15.77 -35.28
N ASN A 219 -25.25 -16.95 -34.73
CA ASN A 219 -24.53 -17.05 -33.46
C ASN A 219 -23.19 -16.29 -33.50
N ARG A 220 -22.37 -16.54 -34.52
CA ARG A 220 -21.09 -15.85 -34.68
C ARG A 220 -21.26 -14.35 -34.82
N LEU A 221 -22.27 -13.88 -35.56
CA LEU A 221 -22.53 -12.46 -35.73
C LEU A 221 -22.74 -11.78 -34.36
N PHE A 222 -23.69 -12.26 -33.57
CA PHE A 222 -23.99 -11.67 -32.26
C PHE A 222 -22.86 -11.88 -31.26
N GLU A 223 -22.21 -13.04 -31.28
CA GLU A 223 -21.03 -13.31 -30.44
C GLU A 223 -19.90 -12.31 -30.72
N HIS A 224 -19.54 -12.08 -31.98
CA HIS A 224 -18.44 -11.16 -32.32
C HIS A 224 -18.80 -9.71 -32.01
N VAL A 225 -20.04 -9.28 -32.26
CA VAL A 225 -20.47 -7.93 -31.90
C VAL A 225 -20.52 -7.76 -30.38
N GLY A 226 -20.94 -8.78 -29.64
CA GLY A 226 -20.95 -8.79 -28.18
C GLY A 226 -19.54 -8.73 -27.60
N GLN A 227 -18.59 -9.48 -28.16
CA GLN A 227 -17.18 -9.46 -27.77
C GLN A 227 -16.55 -8.07 -27.90
N LEU A 228 -16.98 -7.24 -28.86
CA LEU A 228 -16.48 -5.85 -28.98
C LEU A 228 -16.85 -5.01 -27.76
N ILE A 229 -18.01 -5.25 -27.16
CA ILE A 229 -18.44 -4.56 -25.94
C ILE A 229 -17.53 -4.98 -24.77
N SER A 230 -17.36 -6.28 -24.55
CA SER A 230 -16.50 -6.80 -23.48
C SER A 230 -15.04 -6.33 -23.64
N THR A 231 -14.49 -6.42 -24.85
CA THR A 231 -13.11 -5.98 -25.14
C THR A 231 -12.90 -4.50 -24.83
N LYS A 232 -13.88 -3.64 -25.17
CA LYS A 232 -13.79 -2.21 -24.89
C LYS A 232 -13.79 -1.93 -23.39
N LEU A 233 -14.53 -2.71 -22.60
CA LEU A 233 -14.55 -2.61 -21.15
C LEU A 233 -13.22 -3.05 -20.54
N ASP A 234 -12.66 -4.15 -21.02
CA ASP A 234 -11.36 -4.65 -20.58
C ASP A 234 -10.26 -3.61 -20.85
N ILE A 235 -10.24 -3.00 -22.05
CA ILE A 235 -9.30 -1.92 -22.38
C ILE A 235 -9.44 -0.74 -21.41
N GLY A 236 -10.68 -0.32 -21.11
CA GLY A 236 -10.94 0.77 -20.17
C GLY A 236 -10.48 0.45 -18.75
N THR A 237 -10.69 -0.78 -18.28
CA THR A 237 -10.24 -1.25 -16.97
C THR A 237 -8.71 -1.33 -16.89
N LEU A 238 -8.07 -1.91 -17.91
CA LEU A 238 -6.61 -1.98 -18.00
C LEU A 238 -5.97 -0.60 -18.02
N ALA A 239 -6.54 0.37 -18.75
CA ALA A 239 -6.04 1.74 -18.79
C ALA A 239 -6.10 2.44 -17.43
N ARG A 240 -7.20 2.27 -16.68
CA ARG A 240 -7.33 2.80 -15.31
C ARG A 240 -6.30 2.19 -14.37
N GLU A 241 -6.12 0.87 -14.45
CA GLU A 241 -5.18 0.16 -13.61
C GLU A 241 -3.73 0.54 -13.91
N GLN A 242 -3.38 0.72 -15.19
CA GLN A 242 -2.07 1.27 -15.58
C GLN A 242 -1.85 2.67 -15.00
N GLY A 243 -2.86 3.56 -15.05
CA GLY A 243 -2.77 4.88 -14.44
C GLY A 243 -2.55 4.82 -12.92
N ARG A 244 -3.27 3.93 -12.23
CA ARG A 244 -3.11 3.69 -10.79
C ARG A 244 -1.70 3.19 -10.45
N LEU A 245 -1.20 2.21 -11.19
CA LEU A 245 0.14 1.65 -10.98
C LEU A 245 1.24 2.68 -11.27
N ALA A 246 1.09 3.51 -12.30
CA ALA A 246 2.02 4.60 -12.59
C ALA A 246 2.05 5.64 -11.45
N GLY A 247 0.89 5.95 -10.85
CA GLY A 247 0.81 6.81 -9.66
C GLY A 247 1.58 6.24 -8.47
N LEU A 248 1.33 4.98 -8.13
CA LEU A 248 2.03 4.30 -7.04
C LEU A 248 3.55 4.18 -7.29
N LEU A 249 3.96 3.98 -8.54
CA LEU A 249 5.38 3.94 -8.90
C LEU A 249 6.04 5.30 -8.65
N ASN A 250 5.41 6.39 -9.08
CA ASN A 250 5.93 7.75 -8.85
C ASN A 250 6.03 8.07 -7.35
N GLU A 251 5.03 7.69 -6.55
CA GLU A 251 5.06 7.86 -5.09
C GLU A 251 6.20 7.07 -4.45
N SER A 252 6.41 5.82 -4.89
CA SER A 252 7.50 4.95 -4.43
C SER A 252 8.88 5.51 -4.80
N GLU A 253 9.03 6.03 -6.01
CA GLU A 253 10.27 6.66 -6.48
C GLU A 253 10.59 7.94 -5.70
N ALA A 254 9.58 8.77 -5.42
CA ALA A 254 9.74 9.97 -4.59
C ALA A 254 10.18 9.60 -3.17
N ALA A 255 9.49 8.66 -2.51
CA ALA A 255 9.85 8.20 -1.18
C ALA A 255 11.27 7.60 -1.12
N LYS A 256 11.67 6.85 -2.16
CA LYS A 256 13.04 6.33 -2.28
C LYS A 256 14.07 7.46 -2.42
N GLY A 257 13.74 8.51 -3.16
CA GLY A 257 14.55 9.73 -3.27
C GLY A 257 14.77 10.40 -1.92
N ASP A 258 13.70 10.60 -1.16
CA ASP A 258 13.74 11.20 0.18
C ASP A 258 14.57 10.37 1.16
N ILE A 259 14.34 9.05 1.21
CA ILE A 259 15.13 8.13 2.05
C ILE A 259 16.61 8.17 1.64
N SER A 260 16.91 8.24 0.35
CA SER A 260 18.29 8.33 -0.12
C SER A 260 18.96 9.64 0.30
N ALA A 261 18.22 10.76 0.30
CA ALA A 261 18.72 12.05 0.75
C ALA A 261 18.95 12.06 2.27
N GLU A 262 18.02 11.51 3.05
CA GLU A 262 18.17 11.38 4.50
C GLU A 262 19.36 10.49 4.88
N LEU A 263 19.52 9.35 4.20
CA LEU A 263 20.69 8.47 4.39
C LEU A 263 22.01 9.16 4.07
N ALA A 264 22.05 10.02 3.04
CA ALA A 264 23.23 10.79 2.71
C ALA A 264 23.57 11.80 3.83
N GLY A 265 22.56 12.53 4.32
CA GLY A 265 22.72 13.45 5.46
C GLY A 265 23.16 12.74 6.74
N LEU A 266 22.58 11.57 7.05
CA LEU A 266 22.97 10.79 8.23
C LEU A 266 24.41 10.28 8.13
N ARG A 267 24.87 9.87 6.94
CA ARG A 267 26.27 9.47 6.72
C ARG A 267 27.25 10.63 6.94
N GLU A 268 26.90 11.83 6.48
CA GLU A 268 27.73 13.02 6.68
C GLU A 268 27.82 13.41 8.16
N THR A 269 26.69 13.44 8.87
CA THR A 269 26.67 13.70 10.32
C THR A 269 27.45 12.66 11.11
N HIS A 270 27.33 11.37 10.76
CA HIS A 270 28.10 10.30 11.37
C HIS A 270 29.61 10.48 11.14
N ALA A 271 30.04 10.81 9.92
CA ALA A 271 31.44 11.07 9.62
C ALA A 271 31.99 12.26 10.42
N ALA A 272 31.22 13.35 10.54
CA ALA A 272 31.60 14.51 11.34
C ALA A 272 31.70 14.21 12.84
N LEU A 273 30.75 13.43 13.39
CA LEU A 273 30.80 12.99 14.79
C LEU A 273 31.98 12.06 15.05
N GLN A 274 32.28 11.14 14.13
CA GLN A 274 33.43 10.26 14.22
C GLN A 274 34.75 11.06 14.27
N SER A 275 34.90 12.06 13.39
CA SER A 275 36.08 12.94 13.41
C SER A 275 36.25 13.67 14.75
N LYS A 276 35.15 14.21 15.31
CA LYS A 276 35.18 14.87 16.62
C LYS A 276 35.55 13.90 17.75
N LEU A 277 35.03 12.68 17.69
CA LEU A 277 35.34 11.65 18.68
C LEU A 277 36.84 11.27 18.63
N ASP A 278 37.40 11.13 17.43
CA ASP A 278 38.82 10.84 17.23
C ASP A 278 39.71 11.99 17.75
N GLU A 279 39.34 13.25 17.48
CA GLU A 279 40.02 14.43 18.04
C GLU A 279 40.00 14.44 19.57
N GLN A 280 38.83 14.18 20.19
CA GLN A 280 38.71 14.09 21.64
C GLN A 280 39.54 12.92 22.21
N ALA A 281 39.58 11.78 21.54
CA ALA A 281 40.38 10.64 21.96
C ALA A 281 41.89 10.91 21.90
N ILE A 282 42.35 11.74 20.95
CA ILE A 282 43.73 12.21 20.90
C ILE A 282 44.00 13.20 22.03
N ALA A 283 43.13 14.20 22.23
CA ALA A 283 43.27 15.18 23.30
C ALA A 283 43.34 14.52 24.69
N TYR A 284 42.43 13.58 24.96
CA TYR A 284 42.41 12.82 26.21
C TYR A 284 43.69 12.00 26.40
N ARG A 285 44.21 11.35 25.35
CA ARG A 285 45.50 10.65 25.43
C ARG A 285 46.64 11.58 25.78
N ASN A 286 46.68 12.77 25.16
CA ASN A 286 47.71 13.77 25.44
C ASN A 286 47.64 14.27 26.89
N GLU A 287 46.43 14.51 27.42
CA GLU A 287 46.24 14.87 28.83
C GLU A 287 46.70 13.76 29.77
N VAL A 288 46.37 12.49 29.47
CA VAL A 288 46.83 11.34 30.27
C VAL A 288 48.36 11.25 30.26
N THR A 289 49.01 11.40 29.09
CA THR A 289 50.48 11.40 29.01
C THR A 289 51.08 12.58 29.79
N HIS A 290 50.50 13.77 29.68
CA HIS A 290 50.97 14.95 30.40
C HIS A 290 50.80 14.78 31.92
N SER A 291 49.68 14.22 32.36
CA SER A 291 49.43 13.90 33.76
C SER A 291 50.43 12.86 34.29
N ALA A 292 50.80 11.87 33.48
CA ALA A 292 51.81 10.88 33.85
C ALA A 292 53.21 11.52 34.00
N GLU A 293 53.60 12.41 33.08
CA GLU A 293 54.84 13.18 33.19
C GLU A 293 54.87 14.07 34.43
N LEU A 294 53.77 14.77 34.72
CA LEU A 294 53.65 15.60 35.90
C LEU A 294 53.76 14.76 37.18
N SER A 295 53.08 13.60 37.21
CA SER A 295 53.16 12.67 38.33
C SER A 295 54.58 12.13 38.54
N ALA A 296 55.33 11.86 37.47
CA ALA A 296 56.73 11.44 37.57
C ALA A 296 57.61 12.55 38.17
N LYS A 297 57.46 13.80 37.70
CA LYS A 297 58.16 14.95 38.28
C LYS A 297 57.81 15.17 39.76
N VAL A 298 56.53 15.05 40.13
CA VAL A 298 56.09 15.14 41.53
C VAL A 298 56.73 14.04 42.38
N ALA A 299 56.91 12.82 41.84
CA ALA A 299 57.58 11.73 42.54
C ALA A 299 59.11 11.96 42.73
N GLU A 300 59.75 12.77 41.89
CA GLU A 300 61.16 13.15 42.06
C GLU A 300 61.37 14.15 43.22
N VAL A 301 60.36 14.97 43.55
CA VAL A 301 60.48 16.02 44.58
C VAL A 301 60.85 15.45 45.95
N PRO A 302 60.20 14.39 46.49
CA PRO A 302 60.59 13.77 47.75
C PRO A 302 62.02 13.22 47.73
N VAL A 303 62.46 12.65 46.60
CA VAL A 303 63.82 12.10 46.45
C VAL A 303 64.85 13.22 46.50
N LEU A 304 64.59 14.33 45.80
CA LEU A 304 65.47 15.49 45.80
C LEU A 304 65.51 16.16 47.18
N MET A 305 64.35 16.33 47.82
CA MET A 305 64.26 16.83 49.20
C MET A 305 65.04 15.95 50.18
N GLY A 306 64.95 14.63 50.05
CA GLY A 306 65.73 13.68 50.87
C GLY A 306 67.23 13.89 50.71
N ARG A 307 67.74 14.03 49.48
CA ARG A 307 69.16 14.32 49.22
C ARG A 307 69.61 15.66 49.80
N LEU A 308 68.81 16.71 49.62
CA LEU A 308 69.09 18.04 50.19
C LEU A 308 69.10 18.00 51.73
N GLN A 309 68.21 17.21 52.35
CA GLN A 309 68.23 16.99 53.79
C GLN A 309 69.50 16.27 54.25
N GLU A 310 69.94 15.23 53.53
CA GLU A 310 71.20 14.54 53.81
C GLU A 310 72.41 15.48 53.69
N GLU A 311 72.49 16.28 52.63
CA GLU A 311 73.53 17.29 52.47
C GLU A 311 73.51 18.34 53.60
N LEU A 312 72.33 18.80 54.01
CA LEU A 312 72.16 19.72 55.14
C LEU A 312 72.67 19.11 56.44
N VAL A 313 72.38 17.83 56.69
CA VAL A 313 72.90 17.11 57.86
C VAL A 313 74.42 17.05 57.82
N GLN A 314 75.02 16.66 56.69
CA GLN A 314 76.48 16.62 56.52
C GLN A 314 77.14 17.99 56.72
N LEU A 315 76.58 19.04 56.13
CA LEU A 315 77.09 20.40 56.30
C LEU A 315 77.00 20.86 57.76
N THR A 316 75.91 20.52 58.46
CA THR A 316 75.73 20.83 59.88
C THR A 316 76.75 20.10 60.74
N GLU A 317 77.01 18.82 60.47
CA GLU A 317 78.06 18.05 61.15
C GLU A 317 79.45 18.65 60.90
N MET A 318 79.77 19.00 59.65
CA MET A 318 81.03 19.66 59.29
C MET A 318 81.19 21.02 59.99
N LEU A 319 80.12 21.82 60.07
CA LEU A 319 80.12 23.09 60.77
C LEU A 319 80.42 22.88 62.25
N SER A 320 79.76 21.91 62.90
CA SER A 320 80.00 21.58 64.30
C SER A 320 81.45 21.11 64.55
N ALA A 321 82.01 20.33 63.62
CA ALA A 321 83.39 19.87 63.70
C ALA A 321 84.38 21.05 63.59
N LYS A 322 84.09 22.01 62.69
CA LYS A 322 84.88 23.24 62.56
C LYS A 322 84.74 24.16 63.76
N GLU A 323 83.57 24.26 64.36
CA GLU A 323 83.36 24.99 65.62
C GLU A 323 84.13 24.36 66.77
N ALA A 324 84.12 23.03 66.89
CA ALA A 324 84.91 22.30 67.90
C ALA A 324 86.42 22.49 67.69
N GLU A 325 86.89 22.45 66.43
CA GLU A 325 88.28 22.73 66.08
C GLU A 325 88.68 24.17 66.43
N MET A 326 87.81 25.15 66.13
CA MET A 326 88.00 26.55 66.48
C MET A 326 88.08 26.74 68.00
N GLN A 327 87.18 26.12 68.76
CA GLN A 327 87.22 26.14 70.23
C GLN A 327 88.50 25.52 70.76
N ARG A 328 88.99 24.42 70.16
CA ARG A 328 90.26 23.79 70.55
C ARG A 328 91.44 24.73 70.33
N ILE A 329 91.54 25.36 69.16
CA ILE A 329 92.59 26.34 68.85
C ILE A 329 92.52 27.52 69.80
N GLN A 330 91.31 27.97 70.14
CA GLN A 330 91.10 29.07 71.06
C GLN A 330 91.53 28.71 72.50
N ALA A 331 91.26 27.48 72.94
CA ALA A 331 91.75 26.95 74.21
C ALA A 331 93.27 26.75 74.23
N GLU A 332 93.88 26.26 73.14
CA GLU A 332 95.34 26.15 72.97
C GLU A 332 96.00 27.54 73.03
N LYS A 333 95.43 28.53 72.33
CA LYS A 333 95.88 29.93 72.39
C LYS A 333 95.84 30.44 73.83
N GLN A 334 94.76 30.19 74.55
CA GLN A 334 94.58 30.64 75.93
C GLN A 334 95.56 29.92 76.89
N GLN A 335 95.84 28.64 76.69
CA GLN A 335 96.89 27.91 77.41
C GLN A 335 98.28 28.49 77.11
N HIS A 336 98.58 28.83 75.86
CA HIS A 336 99.84 29.48 75.50
C HIS A 336 99.97 30.88 76.10
N GLU A 337 98.89 31.66 76.16
CA GLU A 337 98.87 32.96 76.85
C GLU A 337 99.12 32.82 78.35
N VAL A 338 98.45 31.87 79.01
CA VAL A 338 98.67 31.56 80.44
C VAL A 338 100.09 31.03 80.69
N ALA A 339 100.63 30.21 79.79
CA ALA A 339 102.01 29.74 79.86
C ALA A 339 103.02 30.89 79.68
N LEU A 340 102.75 31.82 78.76
CA LEU A 340 103.52 33.05 78.56
C LEU A 340 103.49 33.94 79.81
N GLU A 341 102.34 34.09 80.45
CA GLU A 341 102.21 34.83 81.71
C GLU A 341 102.95 34.15 82.86
N ARG A 342 102.82 32.82 83.03
CA ARG A 342 103.58 32.05 84.01
C ARG A 342 105.09 32.14 83.78
N MET A 343 105.53 32.11 82.53
CA MET A 343 106.93 32.28 82.17
C MET A 343 107.41 33.70 82.49
N ARG A 344 106.57 34.73 82.24
CA ARG A 344 106.86 36.13 82.61
C ARG A 344 106.90 36.36 84.12
N ALA A 345 106.17 35.56 84.91
CA ALA A 345 106.11 35.65 86.37
C ALA A 345 107.16 34.80 87.11
N SER A 346 107.91 33.93 86.42
CA SER A 346 108.85 33.01 87.05
C SER A 346 110.13 33.69 87.58
N PHE A 347 110.74 33.08 88.61
CA PHE A 347 111.94 33.60 89.28
C PHE A 347 113.15 33.69 88.34
N SER A 348 113.31 32.74 87.41
CA SER A 348 114.36 32.75 86.39
C SER A 348 114.14 33.84 85.33
N TRP A 349 112.88 34.14 84.97
CA TRP A 349 112.57 35.26 84.09
C TRP A 349 112.87 36.58 84.81
N ARG A 350 112.50 36.76 86.08
CA ARG A 350 112.82 37.97 86.86
C ARG A 350 114.33 38.14 87.11
N LEU A 351 115.09 37.07 87.34
CA LEU A 351 116.56 37.12 87.48
C LEU A 351 117.29 37.56 86.20
N MET A 352 116.76 37.19 85.03
CA MET A 352 117.30 37.52 83.71
C MET A 352 116.92 38.93 83.21
N ALA A 353 116.29 39.77 84.04
CA ALA A 353 115.95 41.15 83.68
C ALA A 353 117.18 42.01 83.26
N PRO A 354 118.36 41.94 83.91
CA PRO A 354 119.53 42.71 83.50
C PRO A 354 120.09 42.25 82.13
N LEU A 355 120.09 40.95 81.86
CA LEU A 355 120.56 40.35 80.61
C LEU A 355 119.63 40.65 79.42
N ARG A 356 118.32 40.77 79.64
CA ARG A 356 117.37 41.16 78.59
C ARG A 356 117.40 42.65 78.26
N ALA A 357 117.73 43.52 79.22
CA ALA A 357 117.96 44.94 78.94
C ALA A 357 119.20 45.14 78.04
N MET A 358 120.26 44.35 78.24
CA MET A 358 121.43 44.30 77.34
C MET A 358 121.12 43.71 75.96
N LYS A 359 120.26 42.68 75.85
CA LYS A 359 119.91 42.06 74.56
C LYS A 359 118.97 42.94 73.70
N ARG A 360 118.09 43.74 74.34
CA ARG A 360 117.24 44.71 73.64
C ARG A 360 118.04 45.87 73.02
N MET A 361 119.26 46.15 73.52
CA MET A 361 120.22 47.04 72.87
C MET A 361 120.95 46.42 71.67
N PHE A 362 120.88 45.10 71.46
CA PHE A 362 121.58 44.38 70.39
C PHE A 362 120.67 43.71 69.35
N THR A 363 119.35 43.76 69.53
CA THR A 363 118.38 43.17 68.58
C THR A 363 117.22 44.12 68.36
N GLY A 364 117.51 45.19 67.61
CA GLY A 364 116.53 45.75 66.68
C GLY A 364 116.52 44.94 65.38
N ALA A 365 115.49 45.18 64.59
CA ALA A 365 115.26 44.71 63.21
C ALA A 365 114.77 43.25 63.06
N GLN A 366 113.45 43.04 63.02
CA GLN A 366 112.66 43.05 61.78
C GLN A 366 111.16 43.12 62.12
#